data_AF-A0A819STX7-F1
#
_entry.id   AF-A0A819STX7-F1
#
_cell.length_a   1.000
_cell.length_b   1.000
_cell.length_c   1.000
_cell.angle_alpha   90.00
_cell.angle_beta   90.00
_cell.angle_gamma   90.00
#
_symmetry.space_group_name_H-M   'P 1'
#
loop_
_entity.id
_entity.type
_entity.pdbx_description
1 polymer ?
#
loop_
_entity_poly.entity_id
_entity_poly.type
_entity_poly.pdbx_seq_one_letter_code
_entity_poly.pdbx_strand_id
1 'polypeptide(L)' 'MADECRDISGTQKLSIVIRFVPDLNNSSIDFSSFVKEYFLGFVPLEEFDAITLAENIVEFLKNLNIPLESCICLCFDV' A
#
# COMPACT_ATOMS: atom_id res chain seq x y z
N MET A 1 -4.13 1.01 -0.53
CA MET A 1 -4.63 1.71 -1.72
C MET A 1 -3.50 1.72 -2.73
N ALA A 2 -3.81 1.43 -3.99
CA ALA A 2 -2.84 1.48 -5.06
C ALA A 2 -3.45 2.23 -6.25
N ASP A 3 -2.67 3.14 -6.85
CA ASP A 3 -3.07 4.00 -7.96
C ASP A 3 -2.00 4.00 -9.05
N GLU A 4 -2.43 3.87 -10.31
CA GLU A 4 -1.58 3.75 -11.49
C GLU A 4 -1.46 5.10 -12.21
N CYS A 5 -0.24 5.60 -12.35
CA CYS A 5 0.01 6.86 -13.05
C CYS A 5 1.20 6.73 -14.02
N ARG A 6 1.10 7.38 -15.18
CA ARG A 6 2.24 7.54 -16.11
C ARG A 6 3.16 8.65 -15.63
N ASP A 7 4.45 8.35 -15.51
CA ASP A 7 5.45 9.38 -15.27
C ASP A 7 5.82 10.12 -16.57
N ILE A 8 6.61 11.20 -16.44
CA ILE A 8 7.03 12.04 -17.58
C ILE A 8 7.95 11.30 -18.58
N SER A 9 8.51 10.16 -18.19
CA SER A 9 9.33 9.29 -19.05
C SER A 9 8.49 8.30 -19.86
N GLY A 10 7.17 8.26 -19.61
CA GLY A 10 6.25 7.30 -20.21
C GLY A 10 6.17 5.96 -19.47
N THR A 11 6.93 5.81 -18.38
CA THR A 11 6.92 4.60 -17.55
C THR A 11 5.74 4.67 -16.60
N GLN A 12 4.89 3.65 -16.59
CA GLN A 12 3.79 3.59 -15.62
C GLN A 12 4.32 3.16 -14.27
N LYS A 13 3.70 3.68 -13.21
CA LYS A 13 4.07 3.40 -11.84
C LYS A 13 2.83 3.11 -11.03
N LEU A 14 2.94 2.10 -10.19
CA LEU A 14 2.00 1.82 -9.12
C LEU A 14 2.42 2.59 -7.89
N SER A 15 1.61 3.56 -7.47
CA SER A 15 1.73 4.17 -6.16
C SER A 15 1.14 3.22 -5.11
N ILE A 16 1.81 3.06 -3.97
CA ILE A 16 1.34 2.20 -2.89
C ILE A 16 1.17 3.01 -1.62
N VAL A 17 -0.02 2.93 -1.03
CA VAL A 17 -0.41 3.58 0.22
C VAL A 17 -0.94 2.54 1.18
N ILE A 18 -0.50 2.58 2.44
CA ILE A 18 -1.04 1.76 3.52
C ILE A 18 -1.93 2.59 4.44
N ARG A 19 -3.00 1.95 4.90
CA ARG A 19 -3.94 2.53 5.84
C ARG A 19 -4.13 1.55 6.99
N PHE A 20 -3.96 2.01 8.23
CA PHE A 20 -4.02 1.14 9.40
C PHE A 20 -4.61 1.86 10.61
N VAL A 21 -5.11 1.07 11.56
CA VAL A 21 -5.53 1.54 12.88
C VAL A 21 -4.44 1.13 13.86
N PRO A 22 -3.80 2.07 14.57
CA PRO A 22 -2.78 1.72 15.56
C PRO A 22 -3.41 1.01 16.75
N ASP A 23 -2.76 -0.04 17.24
CA ASP A 23 -3.19 -0.74 18.45
C ASP A 23 -2.89 0.12 19.70
N LEU A 24 -3.91 0.42 20.48
CA LEU A 24 -3.86 1.26 21.68
C LEU A 24 -3.87 0.38 22.94
N ASN A 25 -2.89 -0.52 23.06
CA ASN A 25 -2.75 -1.30 24.28
C ASN A 25 -2.23 -0.42 25.43
N ASN A 26 -3.12 -0.09 26.38
CA ASN A 26 -2.86 0.51 27.71
C ASN A 26 -2.49 1.99 27.82
N SER A 27 -3.17 2.89 27.11
CA SER A 27 -3.27 4.28 27.58
C SER A 27 -4.65 4.81 27.25
N SER A 28 -5.30 5.37 28.27
CA SER A 28 -6.59 6.08 28.27
C SER A 28 -7.13 6.41 26.88
N ILE A 29 -8.38 5.99 26.59
CA ILE A 29 -9.15 6.28 25.37
C ILE A 29 -8.86 7.70 24.92
N ASP A 30 -7.92 7.80 23.99
CA ASP A 30 -7.62 9.03 23.32
C ASP A 30 -8.41 8.95 22.03
N PHE A 31 -9.14 9.99 21.67
CA PHE A 31 -9.94 10.04 20.44
C PHE A 31 -9.07 9.95 19.17
N SER A 32 -7.76 9.67 19.32
CA SER A 32 -6.72 9.50 18.31
C SER A 32 -6.73 8.13 17.60
N SER A 33 -7.76 7.29 17.83
CA SER A 33 -8.12 6.09 17.02
C SER A 33 -8.51 6.42 15.57
N PHE A 34 -7.87 7.43 14.98
CA PHE A 34 -8.04 7.77 13.59
C PHE A 34 -7.27 6.75 12.75
N VAL A 35 -7.95 6.31 11.70
CA VAL A 35 -7.34 5.63 10.57
C VAL A 35 -6.15 6.47 10.11
N LYS A 36 -4.94 5.90 10.20
CA LYS A 36 -3.72 6.53 9.69
C LYS A 36 -3.49 6.09 8.26
N GLU A 37 -2.92 6.98 7.46
CA GLU A 37 -2.56 6.72 6.08
C GLU A 37 -1.11 7.13 5.83
N TYR A 38 -0.37 6.27 5.16
CA TYR A 38 1.03 6.50 4.81
C TYR A 38 1.29 6.09 3.37
N PHE A 39 1.89 7.02 2.61
CA PHE A 39 2.46 6.72 1.31
C PHE A 39 3.76 5.91 1.48
N LEU A 40 3.81 4.74 0.87
CA LEU A 40 4.97 3.83 0.99
C LEU A 40 5.96 3.99 -0.17
N GLY A 41 5.49 4.35 -1.36
CA GLY A 41 6.36 4.58 -2.50
C GLY A 41 5.72 4.24 -3.84
N PHE A 42 6.57 4.17 -4.86
CA PHE A 42 6.20 3.80 -6.23
C PHE A 42 6.91 2.51 -6.64
N VAL A 43 6.22 1.67 -7.40
CA VAL A 43 6.76 0.51 -8.09
C VAL A 43 6.63 0.75 -9.59
N PRO A 44 7.73 0.73 -10.37
CA PRO A 44 7.63 0.80 -11.82
C PRO A 44 6.92 -0.44 -12.37
N LEU A 45 6.02 -0.25 -13.34
CA LEU A 45 5.26 -1.32 -13.96
C LEU A 45 5.72 -1.52 -15.40
N GLU A 46 6.18 -2.73 -15.71
CA GLU A 46 6.47 -3.16 -17.08
C GLU A 46 5.23 -3.79 -17.73
N GLU A 47 4.41 -4.51 -16.95
CA GLU A 47 3.16 -5.16 -17.38
C GLU A 47 2.00 -4.82 -16.42
N PHE A 48 0.76 -4.83 -16.93
CA PHE A 48 -0.48 -4.39 -16.23
C PHE A 48 -1.46 -5.52 -15.97
N ASP A 49 -1.04 -6.77 -16.14
CA ASP A 49 -1.91 -7.88 -15.80
C ASP A 49 -2.01 -8.03 -14.27
N ALA A 50 -3.14 -8.57 -13.82
CA ALA A 50 -3.45 -8.67 -12.41
C ALA A 50 -2.45 -9.55 -11.63
N ILE A 51 -1.79 -10.51 -12.30
CA ILE A 51 -0.82 -11.41 -11.66
C ILE A 51 0.45 -10.62 -11.38
N THR A 52 1.01 -9.98 -12.39
CA THR A 52 2.22 -9.17 -12.26
C THR A 52 2.04 -8.03 -11.24
N LEU A 53 0.87 -7.38 -11.22
CA LEU A 53 0.56 -6.35 -10.21
C LEU A 53 0.56 -6.91 -8.79
N ALA A 54 -0.12 -8.05 -8.57
CA ALA A 54 -0.19 -8.67 -7.25
C ALA A 54 1.20 -9.11 -6.75
N GLU A 55 2.01 -9.71 -7.63
CA GLU A 55 3.38 -10.12 -7.30
C GLU A 55 4.26 -8.93 -6.91
N ASN A 56 4.21 -7.84 -7.69
CA ASN A 56 4.94 -6.60 -7.40
C ASN A 56 4.53 -5.98 -6.06
N ILE A 57 3.24 -5.94 -5.73
CA ILE A 57 2.76 -5.43 -4.44
C ILE A 57 3.27 -6.31 -3.29
N VAL A 58 3.17 -7.63 -3.43
CA VAL A 58 3.60 -8.59 -2.40
C VAL A 58 5.11 -8.47 -2.14
N GLU A 59 5.92 -8.40 -3.20
CA GLU A 59 7.36 -8.23 -3.09
C GLU A 59 7.72 -6.89 -2.44
N PHE A 60 7.08 -5.81 -2.85
CA PHE A 60 7.29 -4.48 -2.27
C PHE A 60 6.99 -4.46 -0.76
N LEU A 61 5.85 -5.03 -0.32
CA LEU A 61 5.49 -5.09 1.09
C LEU A 61 6.46 -5.97 1.91
N LYS A 62 6.89 -7.11 1.35
CA LYS A 62 7.91 -7.97 1.97
C LYS A 62 9.23 -7.23 2.16
N ASN A 63 9.66 -6.45 1.16
CA ASN A 63 10.89 -5.66 1.23
C ASN A 63 10.83 -4.57 2.31
N LEU A 64 9.63 -4.07 2.64
CA LEU A 64 9.39 -3.15 3.75
C LEU A 64 9.19 -3.85 5.11
N ASN A 65 9.32 -5.18 5.16
CA ASN A 65 9.01 -6.02 6.33
C ASN A 65 7.59 -5.81 6.87
N ILE A 66 6.63 -5.53 5.98
CA ILE A 66 5.22 -5.41 6.35
C ILE A 66 4.60 -6.82 6.33
N PRO A 67 4.09 -7.32 7.47
CA PRO A 67 3.48 -8.64 7.54
C PRO A 67 2.18 -8.69 6.73
N LEU A 68 2.16 -9.53 5.69
CA LEU A 68 1.02 -9.66 4.77
C LEU A 68 -0.23 -10.19 5.47
N GLU A 69 -0.06 -11.00 6.51
CA GLU A 69 -1.14 -11.50 7.36
C GLU A 69 -1.88 -10.37 8.10
N SER A 70 -1.26 -9.20 8.24
CA SER A 70 -1.89 -8.00 8.82
C SER A 70 -2.57 -7.13 7.75
N CYS A 71 -2.38 -7.44 6.46
CA CYS A 71 -3.02 -6.73 5.35
C CYS A 71 -4.39 -7.36 5.04
N ILE A 72 -5.44 -6.80 5.64
CA ILE A 72 -6.81 -7.36 5.57
C ILE A 72 -7.59 -6.97 4.30
N CYS A 73 -7.11 -5.98 3.52
CA CYS A 73 -7.83 -5.47 2.36
C CYS A 73 -6.88 -4.81 1.36
N LEU A 74 -7.20 -4.95 0.07
CA LEU A 74 -6.59 -4.21 -1.04
C LEU A 74 -7.66 -3.32 -1.68
N CYS A 75 -7.29 -2.08 -1.99
CA CYS A 75 -8.15 -1.13 -2.68
C CYS A 75 -7.38 -0.55 -3.86
N PHE A 76 -8.00 -0.57 -5.03
CA PHE A 76 -7.48 -0.03 -6.28
C PHE A 76 -8.38 1.12 -6.72
N ASP A 77 -7.80 2.16 -7.30
CA ASP A 77 -8.61 3.19 -7.97
C ASP A 77 -9.15 2.66 -9.30
N VAL A 78 -10.31 3.16 -9.74
CA VAL A 78 -11.05 2.66 -10.94
C VAL A 78 -11.09 3.70 -12.05
#